data_AF-A0AAV2SWH4-F1
#
_entry.id   AF-A0AAV2SWH4-F1
#
_cell.length_a   1.000
_cell.length_b   1.000
_cell.length_c   1.000
_cell.angle_alpha   90.00
_cell.angle_beta   90.00
_cell.angle_gamma   90.00
#
_symmetry.space_group_name_H-M   'P 1'
#
loop_
_entity.id
_entity.type
_entity.pdbx_description
1 polymer ?
#
loop_
_entity_poly.entity_id
_entity_poly.type
_entity_poly.pdbx_seq_one_letter_code
_entity_poly.pdbx_strand_id
1 'polypeptide(L)'
;RVWNVDVQGQDCGEDVAQWITQAVNGNKEKLRLLYKGTVLEDKPARPIIYFDFPHQKKTDTAYFADTSPYHIANENSLTDLNSRLEEAEAVTMQSFRPNIVITGPPAWDEDDWHYIKIENAIFRRIKPCE
;
A
#
# COMPACT_ATOMS: atom_id res chain seq x y z
N ARG A 1 -5.30 8.71 13.31
CA ARG A 1 -5.91 7.37 13.15
C ARG A 1 -5.77 6.93 11.72
N VAL A 2 -5.52 5.65 11.48
CA VAL A 2 -5.53 5.03 10.14
C VAL A 2 -6.53 3.89 10.21
N TRP A 3 -7.56 3.93 9.37
CA TRP A 3 -8.68 2.97 9.41
C TRP A 3 -9.30 2.80 10.80
N ASN A 4 -9.54 3.89 11.55
CA ASN A 4 -10.03 3.88 12.95
C ASN A 4 -9.09 3.23 13.98
N VAL A 5 -7.87 2.84 13.62
CA VAL A 5 -6.84 2.42 14.58
C VAL A 5 -5.97 3.61 14.96
N ASP A 6 -5.71 3.75 16.26
CA ASP A 6 -4.73 4.70 16.75
C ASP A 6 -3.32 4.21 16.39
N VAL A 7 -2.59 5.04 15.64
CA VAL A 7 -1.22 4.78 15.19
C VAL A 7 -0.35 5.95 15.63
N GLN A 8 0.93 5.67 15.87
CA GLN A 8 1.90 6.68 16.25
C GLN A 8 2.85 6.97 15.09
N GLY A 9 3.46 8.15 15.11
CA GLY A 9 4.39 8.59 14.08
C GLY A 9 5.26 9.71 14.65
N GLN A 10 6.46 9.85 14.12
CA GLN A 10 7.35 10.93 14.50
C GLN A 10 6.98 12.16 13.68
N ASP A 11 6.81 13.28 14.38
CA ASP A 11 6.46 14.55 13.77
C ASP A 11 7.64 15.11 12.96
N CYS A 12 7.37 15.57 11.74
CA CYS A 12 8.38 16.13 10.85
C CYS A 12 8.72 17.62 11.12
N GLY A 13 8.15 18.24 12.16
CA GLY A 13 8.43 19.62 12.54
C GLY A 13 7.48 20.64 11.91
N GLU A 14 7.60 21.89 12.37
CA GLU A 14 6.67 22.97 12.00
C GLU A 14 6.84 23.43 10.55
N ASP A 15 8.07 23.50 10.05
CA ASP A 15 8.35 23.90 8.67
C ASP A 15 7.65 22.97 7.67
N VAL A 16 7.69 21.66 7.94
CA VAL A 16 7.02 20.64 7.11
C VAL A 16 5.50 20.73 7.26
N ALA A 17 4.99 20.95 8.47
CA ALA A 17 3.57 21.12 8.74
C ALA A 17 2.99 22.35 8.00
N GLN A 18 3.71 23.47 8.01
CA GLN A 18 3.33 24.68 7.28
C GLN A 18 3.32 24.42 5.78
N TRP A 19 4.38 23.80 5.25
CA TRP A 19 4.51 23.51 3.83
C TRP A 19 3.37 22.59 3.32
N ILE A 20 3.09 21.48 4.01
CA ILE A 20 2.07 20.52 3.55
C ILE A 20 0.65 21.08 3.68
N THR A 21 0.39 21.89 4.72
CA THR A 21 -0.88 22.60 4.90
C THR A 21 -1.15 23.54 3.72
N GLN A 22 -0.14 24.30 3.30
CA GLN A 22 -0.25 25.16 2.13
C GLN A 22 -0.41 24.35 0.83
N ALA A 23 0.46 23.38 0.60
CA ALA A 23 0.54 22.65 -0.66
C ALA A 23 -0.70 21.78 -0.95
N VAL A 24 -1.27 21.13 0.07
CA VAL A 24 -2.35 20.15 -0.13
C VAL A 24 -3.73 20.79 -0.08
N ASN A 25 -3.97 21.74 0.84
CA ASN A 25 -5.31 22.27 1.06
C ASN A 25 -5.41 23.80 1.05
N GLY A 26 -4.33 24.51 0.70
CA GLY A 26 -4.34 25.97 0.63
C GLY A 26 -4.57 26.65 1.98
N ASN A 27 -4.04 26.08 3.05
CA ASN A 27 -4.17 26.58 4.43
C ASN A 27 -5.60 26.55 5.00
N LYS A 28 -6.49 25.72 4.48
CA LYS A 28 -7.86 25.55 5.01
C LYS A 28 -7.86 24.86 6.37
N GLU A 29 -7.03 23.84 6.53
CA GLU A 29 -6.94 23.03 7.75
C GLU A 29 -5.48 22.72 8.07
N LYS A 30 -5.11 22.76 9.35
CA LYS A 30 -3.74 22.45 9.79
C LYS A 30 -3.46 20.96 9.57
N LEU A 31 -2.46 20.67 8.75
CA LEU A 31 -1.96 19.32 8.49
C LEU A 31 -0.59 19.14 9.15
N ARG A 32 -0.29 17.91 9.57
CA ARG A 32 1.05 17.51 10.02
C ARG A 32 1.47 16.25 9.29
N LEU A 33 2.74 16.19 8.88
CA LEU A 33 3.33 14.99 8.32
C LEU A 33 3.96 14.18 9.44
N LEU A 34 3.59 12.91 9.51
CA LEU A 34 4.17 11.94 10.42
C LEU A 34 4.91 10.87 9.62
N TYR A 35 6.06 10.44 10.09
CA TYR A 35 6.80 9.32 9.50
C TYR A 35 7.06 8.22 10.53
N LYS A 36 7.24 6.99 10.04
CA LYS A 36 7.73 5.89 10.89
C LYS A 36 9.24 6.06 11.07
N GLY A 37 9.64 6.79 12.11
CA GLY A 37 11.04 6.97 12.48
C GLY A 37 11.63 5.78 13.23
N THR A 38 12.96 5.75 13.35
CA THR A 38 13.72 4.71 14.08
C THR A 38 13.39 4.67 15.57
N VAL A 39 12.98 5.82 16.15
CA VAL A 39 12.48 5.93 17.53
C VAL A 39 11.18 5.12 17.75
N LEU A 40 10.55 4.66 16.67
CA LEU A 40 9.33 3.86 16.70
C LEU A 40 9.56 2.39 16.32
N GLU A 41 10.81 1.92 16.24
CA GLU A 41 11.14 0.52 15.95
C GLU A 41 10.48 -0.47 16.94
N ASP A 42 10.39 -0.08 18.22
CA ASP A 42 9.75 -0.88 19.26
C ASP A 42 8.23 -0.67 19.35
N LYS A 43 7.65 0.24 18.54
CA LYS A 43 6.23 0.52 18.62
C LYS A 43 5.42 -0.40 17.72
N PRO A 44 4.32 -0.97 18.23
CA PRO A 44 3.55 -1.96 17.50
C PRO A 44 2.98 -1.33 16.22
N ALA A 45 3.26 -1.99 15.10
CA ALA A 45 2.51 -1.74 13.88
C ALA A 45 1.03 -2.10 14.11
N ARG A 46 0.14 -1.46 13.34
CA ARG A 46 -1.29 -1.70 13.44
C ARG A 46 -1.58 -3.15 13.00
N PRO A 47 -2.40 -3.90 13.76
CA PRO A 47 -2.81 -5.22 13.33
C PRO A 47 -3.78 -5.08 12.14
N ILE A 48 -3.66 -6.00 11.20
CA ILE A 48 -4.63 -6.11 10.10
C ILE A 48 -5.81 -6.90 10.67
N ILE A 49 -6.91 -6.23 11.02
CA ILE A 49 -8.04 -6.82 11.78
C ILE A 49 -9.39 -6.75 11.06
N TYR A 50 -9.43 -6.16 9.87
CA TYR A 50 -10.69 -5.82 9.20
C TYR A 50 -11.29 -6.95 8.39
N PHE A 51 -10.53 -8.02 8.15
CA PHE A 51 -10.94 -9.07 7.24
C PHE A 51 -10.47 -10.44 7.74
N ASP A 52 -11.29 -11.46 7.50
CA ASP A 52 -10.95 -12.87 7.76
C ASP A 52 -10.61 -13.53 6.42
N PHE A 53 -9.34 -13.39 6.01
CA PHE A 53 -8.84 -14.03 4.80
C PHE A 53 -8.09 -15.33 5.10
N PRO A 54 -8.18 -16.36 4.24
CA PRO A 54 -7.65 -17.70 4.52
C PRO A 54 -6.16 -17.75 4.88
N HIS A 55 -5.39 -16.79 4.36
CA HIS A 55 -3.94 -16.75 4.53
C HIS A 55 -3.46 -15.63 5.44
N GLN A 56 -4.34 -14.86 6.05
CA GLN A 56 -3.95 -13.83 7.01
C GLN A 56 -3.56 -14.46 8.36
N LYS A 57 -2.50 -13.97 8.98
CA LYS A 57 -2.10 -14.32 10.35
C LYS A 57 -2.40 -13.17 11.28
N LYS A 58 -2.70 -13.48 12.55
CA LYS A 58 -2.85 -12.50 13.63
C LYS A 58 -1.58 -11.67 13.88
N THR A 59 -0.43 -12.17 13.44
CA THR A 59 0.87 -11.49 13.51
C THR A 59 1.12 -10.54 12.34
N ASP A 60 0.26 -10.54 11.32
CA ASP A 60 0.43 -9.66 10.16
C ASP A 60 0.08 -8.22 10.58
N THR A 61 0.95 -7.30 10.21
CA THR A 61 0.82 -5.89 10.59
C THR A 61 1.13 -4.98 9.42
N ALA A 62 0.53 -3.79 9.48
CA ALA A 62 0.83 -2.68 8.58
C ALA A 62 0.95 -1.41 9.40
N TYR A 63 1.74 -0.44 8.94
CA TYR A 63 1.84 0.85 9.61
C TYR A 63 0.76 1.80 9.06
N PHE A 64 1.14 2.67 8.14
CA PHE A 64 0.23 3.60 7.48
C PHE A 64 -0.42 3.05 6.20
N ALA A 65 -0.01 1.85 5.75
CA ALA A 65 -0.61 1.19 4.58
C ALA A 65 -2.04 0.74 4.86
N ASP A 66 -2.87 0.60 3.81
CA ASP A 66 -4.30 0.35 3.95
C ASP A 66 -4.65 -1.03 4.48
N THR A 67 -4.05 -2.07 3.91
CA THR A 67 -4.31 -3.46 4.35
C THR A 67 -3.02 -4.27 4.40
N SER A 68 -2.23 -4.27 3.32
CA SER A 68 -1.00 -5.06 3.21
C SER A 68 0.24 -4.16 3.21
N PRO A 69 1.38 -4.60 3.78
CA PRO A 69 2.66 -3.91 3.60
C PRO A 69 3.20 -3.97 2.16
N TYR A 70 2.75 -4.94 1.36
CA TYR A 70 3.17 -5.10 -0.03
C TYR A 70 1.96 -5.30 -0.95
N HIS A 71 1.98 -4.61 -2.08
CA HIS A 71 1.08 -4.78 -3.22
C HIS A 71 1.89 -5.22 -4.43
N ILE A 72 1.45 -6.29 -5.09
CA ILE A 72 2.07 -6.87 -6.28
C ILE A 72 1.09 -6.70 -7.44
N ALA A 73 1.59 -6.27 -8.59
CA ALA A 73 0.80 -6.11 -9.81
C ALA A 73 1.57 -6.61 -11.02
N ASN A 74 0.86 -7.10 -12.03
CA ASN A 74 1.42 -7.69 -13.23
C ASN A 74 1.23 -6.77 -14.45
N GLU A 75 2.27 -6.58 -15.26
CA GLU A 75 2.20 -5.76 -16.47
C GLU A 75 1.19 -6.29 -17.50
N ASN A 76 1.02 -7.62 -17.58
CA ASN A 76 0.05 -8.22 -18.48
C ASN A 76 -1.40 -7.99 -18.00
N SER A 77 -1.64 -7.92 -16.68
CA SER A 77 -2.94 -7.53 -16.13
C SER A 77 -3.28 -6.07 -16.45
N LEU A 78 -2.30 -5.16 -16.36
CA LEU A 78 -2.49 -3.76 -16.77
C LEU A 78 -2.77 -3.63 -18.27
N THR A 79 -2.05 -4.41 -19.09
CA THR A 79 -2.25 -4.43 -20.55
C THR A 79 -3.65 -4.93 -20.90
N ASP A 80 -4.09 -6.03 -20.28
CA ASP A 80 -5.42 -6.57 -20.46
C ASP A 80 -6.51 -5.58 -19.99
N LEU A 81 -6.31 -4.92 -18.84
CA LEU A 81 -7.22 -3.87 -18.38
C LEU A 81 -7.33 -2.73 -19.40
N ASN A 82 -6.20 -2.18 -19.86
CA ASN A 82 -6.19 -1.08 -20.81
C ASN A 82 -6.76 -1.46 -22.17
N SER A 83 -6.70 -2.74 -22.57
CA SER A 83 -7.36 -3.21 -23.80
C SER A 83 -8.89 -3.12 -23.77
N ARG A 84 -9.47 -2.93 -22.57
CA ARG A 84 -10.91 -2.79 -22.34
C ARG A 84 -11.34 -1.34 -22.13
N LEU A 85 -10.38 -0.41 -22.15
CA LEU A 85 -10.61 1.02 -21.99
C LEU A 85 -10.46 1.73 -23.33
N GLU A 86 -11.09 2.89 -23.47
CA GLU A 86 -10.76 3.79 -24.57
C GLU A 86 -9.33 4.33 -24.38
N GLU A 87 -8.62 4.59 -25.48
CA GLU A 87 -7.21 5.05 -25.44
C GLU A 87 -7.02 6.29 -24.56
N ALA A 88 -7.99 7.21 -24.58
CA ALA A 88 -7.96 8.43 -23.77
C ALA A 88 -8.15 8.18 -22.26
N GLU A 89 -8.62 6.99 -21.88
CA GLU A 89 -8.89 6.56 -20.51
C GLU A 89 -7.85 5.55 -20.00
N ALA A 90 -6.89 5.17 -20.83
CA ALA A 90 -5.83 4.24 -20.47
C ALA A 90 -5.11 4.68 -19.19
N VAL A 91 -4.94 3.75 -18.27
CA VAL A 91 -4.33 4.00 -16.96
C VAL A 91 -2.90 3.47 -16.93
N THR A 92 -2.09 4.04 -16.03
CA THR A 92 -0.73 3.57 -15.81
C THR A 92 -0.66 2.74 -14.53
N MET A 93 0.44 2.01 -14.37
CA MET A 93 0.69 1.23 -13.16
C MET A 93 0.73 2.11 -11.90
N GLN A 94 1.07 3.40 -12.02
CA GLN A 94 1.06 4.32 -10.87
C GLN A 94 -0.33 4.51 -10.26
N SER A 95 -1.40 4.34 -11.03
CA SER A 95 -2.78 4.41 -10.55
C SER A 95 -3.09 3.35 -9.49
N PHE A 96 -2.42 2.19 -9.55
CA PHE A 96 -2.60 1.05 -8.63
C PHE A 96 -1.61 1.06 -7.46
N ARG A 97 -0.58 1.92 -7.53
CA ARG A 97 0.44 2.11 -6.48
C ARG A 97 1.08 0.79 -5.97
N PRO A 98 1.46 -0.17 -6.84
CA PRO A 98 2.10 -1.40 -6.39
C PRO A 98 3.49 -1.11 -5.82
N ASN A 99 3.94 -2.00 -4.93
CA ASN A 99 5.33 -2.03 -4.46
C ASN A 99 6.22 -2.86 -5.39
N ILE A 100 5.66 -3.91 -5.99
CA ILE A 100 6.36 -4.85 -6.86
C ILE A 100 5.55 -4.97 -8.15
N VAL A 101 6.20 -4.71 -9.28
CA VAL A 101 5.64 -4.94 -10.61
C VAL A 101 6.35 -6.15 -11.22
N ILE A 102 5.58 -7.10 -11.74
CA ILE A 102 6.10 -8.34 -12.32
C ILE A 102 5.79 -8.43 -13.81
N THR A 103 6.63 -9.17 -14.53
CA THR A 103 6.52 -9.44 -15.96
C THR A 103 6.66 -10.93 -16.24
N GLY A 104 6.01 -11.42 -17.30
CA GLY A 104 6.09 -12.81 -17.75
C GLY A 104 4.81 -13.65 -17.57
N PRO A 105 4.15 -13.66 -16.40
CA PRO A 105 2.91 -14.43 -16.21
C PRO A 105 1.76 -13.94 -17.09
N PRO A 106 0.78 -14.80 -17.43
CA PRO A 106 -0.49 -14.37 -18.02
C PRO A 106 -1.18 -13.28 -17.20
N ALA A 107 -2.05 -12.49 -17.84
CA ALA A 107 -2.86 -11.51 -17.13
C ALA A 107 -3.67 -12.18 -15.99
N TRP A 108 -3.68 -11.55 -14.83
CA TRP A 108 -4.38 -11.94 -13.59
C TRP A 108 -3.84 -13.19 -12.89
N ASP A 109 -2.77 -13.81 -13.40
CA ASP A 109 -2.21 -15.03 -12.81
C ASP A 109 -1.75 -14.82 -11.35
N GLU A 110 -1.36 -13.60 -11.00
CA GLU A 110 -0.99 -13.20 -9.63
C GLU A 110 -2.10 -13.39 -8.59
N ASP A 111 -3.37 -13.46 -9.03
CA ASP A 111 -4.51 -13.68 -8.14
C ASP A 111 -4.60 -15.12 -7.65
N ASP A 112 -4.01 -16.09 -8.32
CA ASP A 112 -4.06 -17.49 -7.90
C ASP A 112 -2.83 -17.92 -7.10
N TRP A 113 -1.84 -17.03 -6.96
CA TRP A 113 -0.59 -17.34 -6.27
C TRP A 113 -0.76 -17.30 -4.75
N HIS A 114 -0.40 -18.39 -4.07
CA HIS A 114 -0.35 -18.43 -2.62
C HIS A 114 0.95 -17.85 -2.04
N TYR A 115 2.06 -18.13 -2.71
CA TYR A 115 3.40 -17.74 -2.28
C TYR A 115 4.23 -17.28 -3.47
N ILE A 116 5.06 -16.28 -3.24
CA ILE A 116 5.99 -15.73 -4.23
C ILE A 116 7.36 -15.69 -3.57
N LYS A 117 8.38 -16.20 -4.27
CA LYS A 117 9.76 -16.15 -3.81
C LYS A 117 10.55 -15.24 -4.74
N ILE A 118 11.15 -14.20 -4.18
CA ILE A 118 12.07 -13.31 -4.87
C ILE A 118 13.41 -13.42 -4.16
N GLU A 119 14.38 -14.05 -4.80
CA GLU A 119 15.66 -14.42 -4.19
C GLU A 119 15.45 -15.19 -2.86
N ASN A 120 15.83 -14.59 -1.73
CA ASN A 120 15.68 -15.17 -0.40
C ASN A 120 14.40 -14.72 0.33
N ALA A 121 13.65 -13.77 -0.22
CA ALA A 121 12.41 -13.27 0.37
C ALA A 121 11.22 -14.11 -0.07
N ILE A 122 10.37 -14.51 0.89
CA ILE A 122 9.13 -15.24 0.63
C ILE A 122 7.96 -14.35 1.03
N PHE A 123 7.12 -14.05 0.04
CA PHE A 123 5.86 -13.34 0.21
C PHE A 123 4.72 -14.33 0.20
N ARG A 124 3.68 -14.03 0.97
CA ARG A 124 2.46 -14.81 1.03
C ARG A 124 1.30 -13.89 0.66
N ARG A 125 0.47 -14.32 -0.28
CA ARG A 125 -0.76 -13.60 -0.63
C ARG A 125 -1.73 -13.67 0.53
N ILE A 126 -2.25 -12.51 0.95
CA ILE A 126 -3.27 -12.43 2.01
C ILE A 126 -4.67 -12.22 1.43
N LYS A 127 -4.82 -11.39 0.39
CA LYS A 127 -6.07 -11.11 -0.32
C LYS A 127 -5.78 -10.51 -1.72
N PRO A 128 -6.73 -10.56 -2.66
CA PRO A 128 -6.71 -9.67 -3.83
C PRO A 128 -6.88 -8.21 -3.43
N CYS A 129 -6.25 -7.28 -4.16
CA CYS A 129 -6.49 -5.85 -3.99
C CYS A 129 -7.86 -5.49 -4.61
N GLU A 130 -8.68 -4.72 -3.89
CA GLU A 130 -10.04 -4.32 -4.29
C GLU A 130 -10.14 -2.80 -4.28
#